data_AF-A0A0L1LIR8-F1
#
_entry.id   AF-A0A0L1LIR8-F1
#
_cell.length_a   1.000
_cell.length_b   1.000
_cell.length_c   1.000
_cell.angle_alpha   90.00
_cell.angle_beta   90.00
_cell.angle_gamma   90.00
#
_symmetry.space_group_name_H-M   'P 1'
#
loop_
_entity.id
_entity.type
_entity.pdbx_description
1 polymer ?
#
loop_
_entity_poly.entity_id
_entity_poly.type
_entity_poly.pdbx_seq_one_letter_code
_entity_poly.pdbx_strand_id
1 'polypeptide(L)' 'WVQCPEGWLALVLLLDQLPRMIFRDTPKSFSGDLRAQALVAQGIAADFDRQLPPIQRVFIYLVFEHCENLAVQN' A
#
# COMPACT_ATOMS: atom_id res chain seq x y z
N TRP A 1 2.36 -8.76 12.03
CA TRP A 1 1.95 -9.43 10.78
C TRP A 1 3.00 -9.33 9.68
N VAL A 2 4.02 -8.47 9.80
CA VAL A 2 5.07 -8.25 8.78
C VAL A 2 6.20 -9.31 8.84
N GLN A 3 5.89 -10.53 9.29
CA GLN A 3 6.87 -11.61 9.42
C GLN A 3 6.93 -12.51 8.18
N CYS A 4 5.94 -12.40 7.28
CA CYS A 4 5.90 -13.09 6.00
C CYS A 4 5.26 -12.19 4.92
N PRO A 5 5.50 -12.47 3.63
CA PRO A 5 4.97 -11.67 2.52
C PRO A 5 3.45 -11.52 2.53
N GLU A 6 2.69 -12.58 2.83
CA GLU A 6 1.23 -12.57 2.82
C GLU A 6 0.65 -11.72 3.96
N GLY A 7 1.24 -11.83 5.16
CA GLY A 7 0.84 -11.02 6.31
C GLY A 7 1.18 -9.54 6.14
N TRP A 8 2.28 -9.25 5.44
CA TRP A 8 2.62 -7.90 5.01
C TRP A 8 1.63 -7.35 3.99
N LEU A 9 1.33 -8.10 2.93
CA LEU A 9 0.33 -7.73 1.91
C LEU A 9 -1.04 -7.47 2.54
N ALA A 10 -1.49 -8.33 3.44
CA ALA A 10 -2.77 -8.16 4.13
C ALA A 10 -2.83 -6.82 4.88
N LEU A 11 -1.73 -6.41 5.53
CA LEU A 11 -1.66 -5.13 6.21
C LEU A 11 -1.65 -3.94 5.23
N VAL A 12 -0.99 -4.08 4.08
CA VAL A 12 -1.05 -3.08 3.00
C VAL A 12 -2.48 -2.89 2.51
N LEU A 13 -3.20 -3.99 2.22
CA LEU A 13 -4.61 -3.92 1.77
C LEU A 13 -5.52 -3.26 2.81
N LEU A 14 -5.32 -3.54 4.10
CA LEU A 14 -6.10 -2.93 5.18
C LEU A 14 -5.86 -1.42 5.32
N LEU A 15 -4.68 -0.94 4.95
CA LEU A 15 -4.31 0.47 5.09
C LEU A 15 -4.60 1.27 3.82
N ASP A 16 -4.48 0.67 2.64
CA ASP A 16 -4.64 1.36 1.37
C ASP A 16 -5.99 1.06 0.71
N GLN A 17 -6.29 -0.20 0.44
CA GLN A 17 -7.47 -0.59 -0.35
C GLN A 17 -8.78 -0.52 0.45
N LEU A 18 -8.77 -0.98 1.71
CA LEU A 18 -9.98 -1.00 2.53
C LEU A 18 -10.52 0.41 2.80
N PRO A 19 -9.72 1.42 3.23
CA PRO A 19 -10.21 2.78 3.43
C PRO A 19 -10.76 3.41 2.15
N ARG A 20 -10.12 3.18 1.00
CA ARG A 20 -10.61 3.61 -0.33
C ARG A 20 -11.97 3.01 -0.68
N MET A 21 -12.24 1.78 -0.24
CA MET A 21 -13.52 1.11 -0.48
C MET A 21 -14.64 1.59 0.46
N ILE A 22 -14.37 1.71 1.77
CA ILE A 22 -15.42 1.95 2.79
C ILE A 22 -15.65 3.44 3.08
N PHE A 23 -14.68 4.31 2.77
CA PHE A 23 -14.77 5.76 2.97
C PHE A 23 -14.70 6.51 1.64
N ARG A 24 -15.21 5.89 0.56
CA ARG A 24 -15.20 6.44 -0.80
C ARG A 24 -15.71 7.89 -0.83
N ASP A 25 -15.07 8.72 -1.64
CA ASP A 25 -15.38 10.15 -1.84
C ASP A 25 -15.29 11.00 -0.56
N THR A 26 -14.51 10.55 0.42
CA THR A 26 -14.24 11.32 1.65
C THR A 26 -12.75 11.41 1.93
N PRO A 27 -12.24 12.44 2.61
CA PRO A 27 -10.83 12.53 2.99
C PRO A 27 -10.31 11.33 3.80
N LYS A 28 -11.22 10.61 4.47
CA LYS A 28 -10.87 9.44 5.27
C LYS A 28 -10.40 8.24 4.42
N SER A 29 -10.67 8.23 3.10
CA SER A 29 -10.13 7.23 2.18
C SER A 29 -8.61 7.20 2.12
N PHE A 30 -7.95 8.31 2.46
CA PHE A 30 -6.48 8.46 2.41
C PHE A 30 -5.81 8.31 3.79
N SER A 31 -6.58 7.97 4.82
CA SER A 31 -6.09 7.96 6.21
C SER A 31 -4.99 6.95 6.51
N GLY A 32 -4.82 5.93 5.66
CA GLY A 32 -3.79 4.91 5.79
C GLY A 32 -2.57 5.11 4.89
N ASP A 33 -2.58 6.08 3.97
CA ASP A 33 -1.60 6.19 2.87
C ASP A 33 -0.16 6.24 3.38
N LEU A 34 0.19 7.19 4.25
CA LEU A 34 1.57 7.32 4.78
C LEU A 34 2.07 6.04 5.46
N ARG A 35 1.17 5.32 6.16
CA ARG A 35 1.53 4.06 6.83
C ARG A 35 1.69 2.92 5.83
N ALA A 36 0.82 2.85 4.82
CA ALA A 36 0.93 1.89 3.72
C ALA A 36 2.24 2.10 2.95
N GLN A 37 2.61 3.34 2.65
CA GLN A 37 3.86 3.70 1.97
C GLN A 37 5.09 3.25 2.76
N ALA A 38 5.13 3.54 4.07
CA ALA A 38 6.22 3.11 4.93
C ALA A 38 6.33 1.57 5.00
N LEU A 39 5.20 0.88 5.08
CA LEU A 39 5.14 -0.58 5.05
C LEU A 39 5.61 -1.15 3.73
N VAL A 40 5.20 -0.55 2.61
CA VAL A 40 5.62 -0.97 1.29
C VAL A 40 7.13 -0.82 1.12
N ALA A 41 7.69 0.33 1.51
CA ALA A 41 9.14 0.55 1.47
C ALA A 41 9.91 -0.49 2.29
N GLN A 42 9.44 -0.84 3.49
CA GLN A 42 10.06 -1.88 4.33
C GLN A 42 9.99 -3.26 3.69
N GLY A 43 8.84 -3.65 3.12
CA GLY A 43 8.68 -4.97 2.50
C GLY A 43 9.48 -5.13 1.21
N ILE A 44 9.60 -4.06 0.41
CA ILE A 44 10.46 -4.03 -0.78
C ILE A 44 11.94 -4.23 -0.38
N ALA A 45 12.40 -3.57 0.68
CA ALA A 45 13.77 -3.76 1.20
C ALA A 45 14.04 -5.19 1.69
N ALA A 46 12.99 -5.97 1.97
CA ALA A 46 13.04 -7.37 2.38
C ALA A 46 12.69 -8.36 1.23
N ASP A 47 12.60 -7.89 -0.02
CA ASP A 47 12.20 -8.68 -1.20
C ASP A 47 10.84 -9.39 -1.05
N PHE A 48 9.92 -8.88 -0.24
CA PHE A 48 8.63 -9.52 -0.01
C PHE A 48 7.72 -9.45 -1.25
N ASP A 49 7.78 -8.37 -2.03
CA ASP A 49 7.01 -8.23 -3.26
C ASP A 49 7.35 -9.33 -4.27
N ARG A 50 8.64 -9.71 -4.36
CA ARG A 50 9.14 -10.75 -5.26
C ARG A 50 8.70 -12.15 -4.87
N GLN A 51 8.38 -12.37 -3.60
CA GLN A 51 7.87 -13.63 -3.07
C GLN A 51 6.36 -13.80 -3.27
N LEU A 52 5.65 -12.71 -3.60
CA LEU A 52 4.22 -12.75 -3.90
C LEU A 52 3.95 -13.17 -5.36
N PRO A 53 2.83 -13.89 -5.62
CA PRO A 53 2.31 -14.07 -6.96
C PRO A 53 2.12 -12.75 -7.70
N PRO A 54 2.31 -12.70 -9.04
CA PRO A 54 2.24 -11.46 -9.81
C PRO A 54 0.97 -10.62 -9.57
N ILE A 55 -0.20 -11.28 -9.48
CA ILE A 55 -1.47 -10.59 -9.24
C ILE A 55 -1.54 -9.88 -7.88
N GLN A 56 -0.89 -10.45 -6.86
CA GLN A 56 -0.85 -9.86 -5.52
C GLN A 56 0.12 -8.68 -5.46
N ARG A 57 1.19 -8.74 -6.25
CA ARG A 57 2.19 -7.66 -6.34
C ARG A 57 1.62 -6.35 -6.86
N VAL A 58 0.57 -6.40 -7.68
CA VAL A 58 -0.13 -5.21 -8.19
C VAL A 58 -0.56 -4.30 -7.05
N PHE A 59 -1.06 -4.85 -5.93
CA PHE A 59 -1.51 -4.04 -4.79
C PHE A 59 -0.37 -3.28 -4.11
N ILE A 60 0.86 -3.79 -4.18
CA ILE A 60 2.03 -3.08 -3.67
C ILE A 60 2.36 -1.89 -4.58
N TYR A 61 2.24 -2.07 -5.89
CA TYR A 61 2.53 -1.02 -6.86
C TYR A 61 1.47 0.08 -6.89
N LEU A 62 0.20 -0.26 -6.64
CA LEU A 62 -0.86 0.74 -6.48
C LEU A 62 -0.57 1.72 -5.35
N VAL A 63 0.05 1.28 -4.24
CA VAL A 63 0.45 2.19 -3.16
C VAL A 63 1.46 3.24 -3.63
N PHE A 64 2.36 2.88 -4.55
CA PHE A 64 3.30 3.85 -5.13
C PHE A 64 2.61 4.84 -6.08
N GLU A 65 1.59 4.41 -6.83
CA GLU A 65 0.78 5.33 -7.64
C GLU A 65 -0.01 6.31 -6.77
N HIS A 66 -0.46 5.86 -5.59
CA HIS A 66 -1.12 6.72 -4.59
C HIS A 66 -0.15 7.66 -3.85
N CYS A 67 1.17 7.46 -3.96
CA CYS A 67 2.17 8.45 -3.57
C CYS A 67 2.17 9.60 -4.59
N GLU A 68 1.04 10.28 -4.78
CA GLU A 68 1.07 11.57 -5.45
C GLU A 68 1.82 12.54 -4.55
N ASN A 69 3.08 12.74 -4.95
CA ASN A 69 3.91 13.84 -4.54
C ASN A 69 3.14 15.13 -4.90
N LEU A 70 2.40 15.70 -3.94
CA LEU A 70 1.80 17.03 -4.00
C LEU A 70 2.81 18.15 -4.39
N ALA A 71 4.11 17.82 -4.54
CA ALA A 71 5.14 18.70 -5.06
C ALA A 71 5.33 18.68 -6.60
N VAL A 72 4.56 17.88 -7.36
CA VAL A 72 4.57 17.93 -8.83
C VAL A 72 3.17 18.16 -9.38
N GLN A 73 2.63 19.34 -9.07
CA GLN A 73 1.64 19.99 -9.90
C GLN A 73 1.81 21.50 -9.71
N ASN A 74 2.64 22.10 -10.57
CA ASN A 74 2.68 23.54 -10.80
C ASN A 74 1.44 23.98 -11.56
#